data_AF-A0A7G8G7T1-F1
#
_entry.id   AF-A0A7G8G7T1-F1
#
_cell.length_a   1.000
_cell.length_b   1.000
_cell.length_c   1.000
_cell.angle_alpha   90.00
_cell.angle_beta   90.00
_cell.angle_gamma   90.00
#
_symmetry.space_group_name_H-M   'P 1'
#
loop_
_entity.id
_entity.type
_entity.pdbx_description
1 polymer ?
#
loop_
_entity_poly.entity_id
_entity_poly.type
_entity_poly.pdbx_seq_one_letter_code
_entity_poly.pdbx_strand_id
1 'polypeptide(L)'
;MAHRVEIFDRVKQAHAKLLEGYSCTAVVTQLAESKGLSRRTAQRTVQQAYALIREDIDQCNVERTDLIAQAIHLLMESARMGLAQNNPGAVVGAVSQLDKLCGLSASRR
;
A
#
# COMPACT_ATOMS: atom_id res chain seq x y z
N MET A 1 11.72 -20.28 22.04
CA MET A 1 12.21 -19.76 20.75
C MET A 1 11.26 -20.01 19.58
N ALA A 2 10.76 -21.24 19.37
CA ALA A 2 9.91 -21.60 18.22
C ALA A 2 8.70 -20.67 17.99
N HIS A 3 7.94 -20.32 19.04
CA HIS A 3 6.77 -19.45 18.91
C HIS A 3 7.09 -18.03 18.41
N ARG A 4 8.26 -17.48 18.80
CA ARG A 4 8.69 -16.14 18.36
C ARG A 4 9.11 -16.16 16.89
N VAL A 5 9.77 -17.24 16.45
CA VAL A 5 10.13 -17.46 15.04
C VAL A 5 8.87 -17.57 14.19
N GLU A 6 7.87 -18.30 14.66
CA GLU A 6 6.59 -18.47 13.97
C GLU A 6 5.82 -17.14 13.84
N ILE A 7 5.80 -16.31 14.90
CA ILE A 7 5.22 -14.97 14.83
C ILE A 7 5.94 -14.12 13.79
N PHE A 8 7.27 -14.13 13.81
CA PHE A 8 8.08 -13.35 12.87
C PHE A 8 7.85 -13.78 11.41
N ASP A 9 7.75 -15.09 11.16
CA ASP A 9 7.43 -15.64 9.83
C ASP A 9 6.05 -15.17 9.33
N ARG A 10 5.03 -15.17 10.20
CA ARG A 10 3.69 -14.66 9.86
C ARG A 10 3.69 -13.17 9.55
N VAL A 11 4.45 -12.37 10.30
CA VAL A 11 4.59 -10.92 10.05
C VAL A 11 5.28 -10.68 8.71
N LYS A 12 6.34 -11.44 8.39
CA LYS A 12 7.01 -11.36 7.07
C LYS A 12 6.08 -11.73 5.91
N GLN A 13 5.28 -12.79 6.06
CA GLN A 13 4.30 -13.18 5.04
C GLN A 13 3.23 -12.10 4.84
N ALA A 14 2.73 -11.53 5.94
CA ALA A 14 1.79 -10.41 5.88
C ALA A 14 2.42 -9.19 5.19
N HIS A 15 3.67 -8.86 5.54
CA HIS A 15 4.43 -7.76 4.94
C HIS A 15 4.55 -7.90 3.43
N ALA A 16 4.99 -9.07 2.94
CA ALA A 16 5.11 -9.34 1.52
C ALA A 16 3.76 -9.16 0.79
N LYS A 17 2.67 -9.69 1.35
CA LYS A 17 1.33 -9.55 0.75
C LYS A 17 0.84 -8.10 0.72
N LEU A 18 1.12 -7.31 1.75
CA LEU A 18 0.79 -5.89 1.74
C LEU A 18 1.57 -5.13 0.64
N LEU A 19 2.86 -5.45 0.47
CA LEU A 19 3.70 -4.83 -0.58
C LEU A 19 3.30 -5.27 -2.00
N GLU A 20 2.72 -6.46 -2.15
CA GLU A 20 2.07 -6.91 -3.40
C GLU A 20 0.75 -6.16 -3.70
N GLY A 21 0.27 -5.33 -2.77
CA GLY A 21 -0.94 -4.52 -2.94
C GLY A 21 -2.23 -5.14 -2.42
N TYR A 22 -2.17 -6.26 -1.69
CA TYR A 22 -3.36 -6.82 -1.05
C TYR A 22 -3.87 -5.93 0.08
N SER A 23 -5.20 -5.81 0.21
CA SER A 23 -5.81 -5.03 1.28
C SER A 23 -5.59 -5.68 2.65
N CYS A 24 -5.59 -4.86 3.71
CA CYS A 24 -5.45 -5.35 5.09
C CYS A 24 -6.49 -6.43 5.44
N THR A 25 -7.73 -6.28 4.99
CA THR A 25 -8.80 -7.26 5.18
C THR A 25 -8.50 -8.58 4.44
N ALA A 26 -8.02 -8.51 3.20
CA ALA A 26 -7.66 -9.70 2.44
C ALA A 26 -6.53 -10.49 3.11
N VAL A 27 -5.49 -9.78 3.57
CA VAL A 27 -4.36 -10.41 4.27
C VAL A 27 -4.79 -11.00 5.62
N VAL A 28 -5.66 -10.32 6.37
CA VAL A 28 -6.22 -10.87 7.63
C VAL A 28 -6.99 -12.17 7.39
N THR A 29 -7.88 -12.19 6.39
CA THR A 29 -8.65 -13.39 6.04
C THR A 29 -7.73 -14.53 5.64
N GLN A 30 -6.76 -14.26 4.75
CA GLN A 30 -5.78 -15.26 4.31
C GLN A 30 -4.99 -15.85 5.48
N LEU A 31 -4.53 -15.02 6.43
CA LEU A 31 -3.79 -15.49 7.61
C LEU A 31 -4.67 -16.31 8.57
N ALA A 32 -5.93 -15.91 8.75
CA ALA A 32 -6.88 -16.65 9.58
C ALA A 32 -7.14 -18.05 9.00
N GLU A 33 -7.35 -18.14 7.69
CA GLU A 33 -7.64 -19.40 6.99
C GLU A 33 -6.40 -20.29 6.86
N SER A 34 -5.29 -19.76 6.35
CA SER A 34 -4.10 -20.58 6.01
C SER A 34 -3.25 -20.99 7.21
N LYS A 35 -3.29 -20.22 8.30
CA LYS A 35 -2.48 -20.46 9.51
C LYS A 35 -3.32 -20.80 10.75
N GLY A 36 -4.65 -20.94 10.59
CA GLY A 36 -5.57 -21.24 11.69
C GLY A 36 -5.60 -20.17 12.79
N LEU A 37 -5.33 -18.90 12.44
CA LEU A 37 -5.26 -17.82 13.42
C LEU A 37 -6.65 -17.29 13.74
N SER A 38 -6.87 -16.89 15.00
CA SER A 38 -8.03 -16.07 15.32
C SER A 38 -7.94 -14.73 14.56
N ARG A 39 -9.09 -14.20 14.15
CA ARG A 39 -9.17 -12.91 13.44
C ARG A 39 -8.42 -11.79 14.16
N ARG A 40 -8.53 -11.73 15.49
CA ARG A 40 -7.81 -10.75 16.33
C ARG A 40 -6.28 -10.91 16.23
N THR A 41 -5.78 -12.14 16.18
CA THR A 41 -4.34 -12.41 16.04
C THR A 41 -3.85 -12.04 14.66
N ALA A 42 -4.59 -12.43 13.60
CA ALA A 42 -4.28 -12.04 12.23
C ALA A 42 -4.25 -10.50 12.05
N GLN A 43 -5.21 -9.78 12.62
CA GLN A 43 -5.23 -8.31 12.62
C GLN A 43 -3.98 -7.70 13.26
N ARG A 44 -3.55 -8.23 14.41
CA ARG A 44 -2.34 -7.78 15.09
C ARG A 44 -1.07 -8.09 14.28
N THR A 45 -1.01 -9.24 13.60
CA THR A 45 0.08 -9.56 12.67
C THR A 45 0.14 -8.56 11.51
N VAL A 46 -1.00 -8.22 10.91
CA VAL A 46 -1.08 -7.22 9.84
C VAL A 46 -0.71 -5.83 10.33
N GLN A 47 -1.11 -5.45 11.54
CA GLN A 47 -0.66 -4.19 12.15
C GLN A 47 0.86 -4.13 12.32
N GLN A 48 1.49 -5.22 12.76
CA GLN A 48 2.95 -5.31 12.87
C GLN A 48 3.62 -5.23 11.49
N ALA A 49 3.02 -5.84 10.46
CA ALA A 49 3.53 -5.72 9.09
C ALA A 49 3.48 -4.28 8.56
N TYR A 50 2.40 -3.53 8.80
CA TYR A 50 2.36 -2.10 8.44
C TYR A 50 3.39 -1.26 9.20
N ALA A 51 3.71 -1.65 10.45
CA ALA A 51 4.78 -0.98 11.19
C ALA A 51 6.14 -1.17 10.49
N LEU A 52 6.41 -2.36 9.97
CA LEU A 52 7.63 -2.62 9.18
C LEU A 52 7.67 -1.78 7.90
N ILE A 53 6.58 -1.68 7.15
CA ILE A 53 6.55 -0.84 5.92
C ILE A 53 6.95 0.60 6.23
N ARG A 54 6.40 1.16 7.31
CA ARG A 54 6.73 2.51 7.75
C ARG A 54 8.19 2.61 8.21
N GLU A 55 8.64 1.66 9.00
CA GLU A 55 10.04 1.62 9.46
C GLU A 55 11.02 1.52 8.27
N ASP A 56 10.71 0.72 7.25
CA ASP A 56 11.51 0.60 6.03
C ASP A 56 11.57 1.94 5.28
N ILE A 57 10.44 2.67 5.18
CA ILE A 57 10.39 4.01 4.57
C ILE A 57 11.24 5.00 5.38
N ASP A 58 11.07 5.00 6.69
CA ASP A 58 11.79 5.89 7.60
C ASP A 58 13.31 5.61 7.57
N GLN A 59 13.72 4.33 7.54
CA GLN A 59 15.13 3.91 7.47
C GLN A 59 15.79 4.21 6.13
N CYS A 60 15.04 4.15 5.03
CA CYS A 60 15.55 4.56 3.72
C CYS A 60 15.82 6.07 3.62
N ASN A 61 15.42 6.86 4.64
CA ASN A 61 15.50 8.32 4.65
C ASN A 61 14.94 8.93 3.35
N VAL A 62 13.82 8.37 2.88
CA VAL A 62 13.16 8.87 1.67
C VAL A 62 12.51 10.21 2.00
N GLU A 63 12.93 11.25 1.31
CA GLU A 63 12.36 12.57 1.54
C GLU A 63 10.93 12.61 1.03
N ARG A 64 10.09 13.44 1.68
CA ARG A 64 8.70 13.62 1.27
C ARG A 64 8.58 14.00 -0.21
N THR A 65 9.55 14.75 -0.72
CA THR A 65 9.62 15.15 -2.14
C THR A 65 9.80 13.96 -3.08
N ASP A 66 10.58 12.95 -2.69
CA ASP A 66 10.82 11.76 -3.51
C ASP A 66 9.56 10.88 -3.57
N LEU A 67 8.88 10.71 -2.44
CA LEU A 67 7.59 10.02 -2.38
C LEU A 67 6.52 10.72 -3.23
N ILE A 68 6.52 12.06 -3.24
CA ILE A 68 5.61 12.84 -4.10
C ILE A 68 5.96 12.64 -5.58
N ALA A 69 7.24 12.68 -5.94
CA ALA A 69 7.67 12.43 -7.32
C ALA A 69 7.26 11.03 -7.79
N GLN A 70 7.42 10.02 -6.94
CA GLN A 70 6.97 8.65 -7.22
C GLN A 70 5.45 8.56 -7.36
N ALA A 71 4.68 9.23 -6.49
CA ALA A 71 3.22 9.26 -6.58
C ALA A 71 2.72 9.94 -7.86
N ILE A 72 3.34 11.07 -8.25
CA ILE A 72 3.05 11.76 -9.51
C ILE A 72 3.32 10.83 -10.69
N HIS A 73 4.48 10.17 -10.71
CA HIS A 73 4.83 9.22 -11.77
C HIS A 73 3.81 8.07 -11.86
N LEU A 74 3.42 7.49 -10.73
CA LEU A 74 2.43 6.41 -10.67
C LEU A 74 1.06 6.84 -11.21
N LEU A 75 0.63 8.07 -10.92
CA LEU A 75 -0.62 8.62 -11.45
C LEU A 75 -0.53 8.85 -12.97
N MET A 76 0.58 9.38 -13.47
CA MET A 76 0.80 9.54 -14.92
C MET A 76 0.76 8.18 -15.63
N GLU A 77 1.43 7.17 -15.07
CA GLU A 77 1.45 5.81 -15.60
C GLU A 77 0.06 5.15 -15.55
N SER A 78 -0.68 5.34 -14.46
CA SER A 78 -2.07 4.87 -14.32
C SER A 78 -2.98 5.49 -15.39
N ALA A 79 -2.83 6.78 -15.68
CA ALA A 79 -3.56 7.44 -16.76
C ALA A 79 -3.21 6.86 -18.13
N ARG A 80 -1.90 6.63 -18.40
CA ARG A 80 -1.43 6.00 -19.64
C ARG A 80 -2.02 4.59 -19.81
N MET A 81 -2.00 3.78 -18.76
CA MET A 81 -2.60 2.44 -18.77
C MET A 81 -4.13 2.48 -18.94
N GLY A 82 -4.81 3.41 -18.29
CA GLY A 82 -6.25 3.62 -18.45
C GLY A 82 -6.64 3.95 -19.89
N LEU A 83 -5.85 4.78 -20.58
CA LEU A 83 -6.02 5.06 -22.01
C LEU A 83 -5.84 3.81 -22.85
N ALA A 84 -4.76 3.04 -22.61
CA ALA A 84 -4.49 1.81 -23.34
C ALA A 84 -5.58 0.73 -23.17
N GLN A 85 -6.29 0.75 -22.04
CA GLN A 85 -7.35 -0.20 -21.71
C GLN A 85 -8.76 0.31 -22.04
N ASN A 86 -8.90 1.46 -22.72
CA ASN A 86 -10.19 2.13 -22.96
C ASN A 86 -11.04 2.31 -21.68
N ASN A 87 -10.37 2.61 -20.56
CA ASN A 87 -11.00 2.84 -19.27
C ASN A 87 -10.94 4.34 -18.91
N PRO A 88 -11.89 5.16 -19.40
CA PRO A 88 -11.87 6.60 -19.16
C PRO A 88 -12.01 6.96 -17.67
N GLY A 89 -12.68 6.11 -16.87
CA GLY A 89 -12.81 6.32 -15.43
C GLY A 89 -11.45 6.28 -14.71
N ALA A 90 -10.58 5.34 -15.07
CA ALA A 90 -9.22 5.27 -14.53
C ALA A 90 -8.38 6.50 -14.92
N VAL A 91 -8.51 6.96 -16.17
CA VAL A 91 -7.81 8.17 -16.65
C VAL A 91 -8.25 9.40 -15.88
N VAL A 92 -9.57 9.65 -15.79
CA VAL A 92 -10.12 10.80 -15.06
C VAL A 92 -9.76 10.73 -13.57
N GLY A 93 -9.83 9.55 -12.96
CA GLY A 93 -9.43 9.33 -11.57
C GLY A 93 -7.96 9.71 -11.33
N ALA A 94 -7.05 9.22 -12.17
CA ALA A 94 -5.63 9.52 -12.06
C ALA A 94 -5.33 11.01 -12.27
N VAL A 95 -5.92 11.64 -13.29
CA VAL A 95 -5.75 13.08 -13.58
C VAL A 95 -6.31 13.94 -12.45
N SER A 96 -7.46 13.57 -11.86
CA SER A 96 -8.05 14.31 -10.72
C SER A 96 -7.19 14.24 -9.46
N GLN A 97 -6.50 13.13 -9.20
CA GLN A 97 -5.57 13.05 -8.06
C GLN A 97 -4.27 13.81 -8.34
N LEU A 98 -3.79 13.79 -9.59
CA LEU A 98 -2.63 14.58 -10.00
C LEU A 98 -2.91 16.09 -9.84
N ASP A 99 -4.10 16.52 -10.25
CA ASP A 99 -4.60 17.88 -10.06
C ASP A 99 -4.57 18.33 -8.59
N LYS A 100 -5.06 17.47 -7.67
CA LYS A 100 -5.03 17.72 -6.23
C LYS A 100 -3.62 17.79 -5.65
N LEU A 101 -2.72 16.91 -6.10
CA LEU A 101 -1.33 16.88 -5.61
C LEU A 101 -0.50 18.07 -6.10
N CYS A 102 -0.71 18.48 -7.35
CA CYS A 102 0.02 19.56 -7.99
C CYS A 102 -0.65 20.94 -7.82
N GLY A 103 -1.88 21.00 -7.31
CA GLY A 103 -2.64 22.24 -7.15
C GLY A 103 -2.96 22.93 -8.48
N LEU A 104 -3.20 22.16 -9.55
CA LEU A 104 -3.40 22.71 -10.90
C LEU A 104 -4.77 23.36 -11.06
N SER A 105 -5.78 22.82 -10.37
CA SER A 105 -7.09 23.44 -10.28
C SER A 105 -6.97 24.67 -9.40
N ALA A 106 -7.34 25.81 -9.97
CA ALA A 106 -7.38 27.10 -9.31
C ALA A 106 -8.41 27.10 -8.18
N SER A 107 -8.10 26.42 -7.08
CA SER A 107 -8.74 26.66 -5.79
C SER A 107 -8.10 27.90 -5.21
N ARG A 108 -8.73 29.03 -5.57
CA ARG A 108 -8.68 30.32 -4.90
C ARG A 108 -8.54 30.14 -3.39
N ARG A 109 -7.54 30.82 -2.81
CA ARG A 109 -7.63 31.26 -1.42
C ARG A 109 -8.84 32.17 -1.22
#